data_AF-H5TP43-F1
#
_entry.id   AF-H5TP43-F1
#
_cell.length_a   1.000
_cell.length_b   1.000
_cell.length_c   1.000
_cell.angle_alpha   90.00
_cell.angle_beta   90.00
_cell.angle_gamma   90.00
#
_symmetry.space_group_name_H-M   'P 1'
#
loop_
_entity.id
_entity.type
_entity.pdbx_description
1 polymer ?
#
loop_
_entity_poly.entity_id
_entity_poly.type
_entity_poly.pdbx_seq_one_letter_code
_entity_poly.pdbx_strand_id
1 'polypeptide(L)'
;MTGYNSSYSNSSFHDKKSQPDGFDSSPYRLNSLVKQADTWGTQQLEKRTSQLYDVAARYWPLPSTTFEPYVAPLPTVPLGDDEDFTNTIIVSFEFGEIRKTVSSWKNAFVQVLRALVEDHRDEIFAYAAIASEFKLLAVNEEVPPGDSLIVPGLSVHTATSTSSKLVILRRLFNHLEIDTEDLVFTLRSSGDEDEVDSTETESPY
;
A
#
# COMPACT_ATOMS: atom_id res chain seq x y z
N MET A 1 -37.81 -16.98 -20.58
CA MET A 1 -38.17 -18.21 -21.33
C MET A 1 -38.70 -17.79 -22.68
N THR A 2 -38.03 -18.19 -23.77
CA THR A 2 -38.37 -17.80 -25.14
C THR A 2 -39.61 -18.54 -25.61
N GLY A 3 -40.73 -17.82 -25.72
CA GLY A 3 -42.01 -18.30 -26.26
C GLY A 3 -42.06 -18.37 -27.79
N TYR A 4 -41.01 -18.91 -28.43
CA TYR A 4 -40.91 -18.99 -29.89
C TYR A 4 -40.98 -20.42 -30.44
N ASN A 5 -41.72 -21.31 -29.79
CA ASN A 5 -42.06 -22.58 -30.42
C ASN A 5 -43.45 -23.07 -30.02
N SER A 6 -44.48 -22.51 -30.65
CA SER A 6 -45.89 -22.93 -30.49
C SER A 6 -46.13 -24.40 -30.89
N SER A 7 -45.18 -25.01 -31.61
CA SER A 7 -45.14 -26.44 -31.96
C SER A 7 -44.68 -27.35 -30.81
N TYR A 8 -43.98 -26.81 -29.80
CA TYR A 8 -43.55 -27.57 -28.61
C TYR A 8 -44.61 -27.51 -27.51
N SER A 9 -45.78 -28.07 -27.83
CA SER A 9 -46.85 -28.39 -26.87
C SER A 9 -46.30 -29.21 -25.67
N ASN A 10 -47.12 -29.51 -24.67
CA ASN A 10 -46.83 -30.44 -23.57
C ASN A 10 -46.63 -31.90 -24.07
N SER A 11 -46.01 -32.10 -25.22
CA SER A 11 -45.62 -33.38 -25.78
C SER A 11 -44.45 -33.98 -25.00
N SER A 12 -44.34 -35.30 -25.08
CA SER A 12 -43.32 -36.05 -24.38
C SER A 12 -41.92 -35.70 -24.90
N PHE A 13 -40.89 -36.04 -24.14
CA PHE A 13 -39.51 -35.86 -24.59
C PHE A 13 -39.23 -36.59 -25.91
N HIS A 14 -39.75 -37.81 -26.07
CA HIS A 14 -39.58 -38.59 -27.30
C HIS A 14 -40.19 -37.91 -28.52
N ASP A 15 -41.37 -37.31 -28.39
CA ASP A 15 -42.02 -36.55 -29.47
C ASP A 15 -41.17 -35.33 -29.83
N LYS A 16 -40.73 -34.56 -28.83
CA LYS A 16 -39.88 -33.37 -28.99
C LYS A 16 -38.51 -33.66 -29.59
N LYS A 17 -38.03 -34.89 -29.41
CA LYS A 17 -36.75 -35.35 -29.93
C LYS A 17 -36.85 -35.75 -31.40
N SER A 18 -37.90 -36.50 -31.77
CA SER A 18 -38.06 -37.16 -33.08
C SER A 18 -38.93 -36.39 -34.10
N GLN A 19 -39.66 -35.35 -33.68
CA GLN A 19 -40.47 -34.52 -34.58
C GLN A 19 -39.63 -33.83 -35.66
N PRO A 20 -40.22 -33.45 -36.83
CA PRO A 20 -39.60 -32.51 -37.76
C PRO A 20 -39.12 -31.24 -37.01
N ASP A 21 -37.88 -30.83 -37.27
CA ASP A 21 -37.18 -29.76 -36.53
C ASP A 21 -37.00 -30.00 -35.01
N GLY A 22 -37.07 -31.26 -34.59
CA GLY A 22 -36.82 -31.73 -33.24
C GLY A 22 -35.35 -31.71 -32.81
N PHE A 23 -35.07 -32.21 -31.60
CA PHE A 23 -33.69 -32.22 -31.10
C PHE A 23 -32.75 -33.06 -31.98
N ASP A 24 -33.21 -34.15 -32.59
CA ASP A 24 -32.37 -35.02 -33.43
C ASP A 24 -31.86 -34.29 -34.69
N SER A 25 -32.70 -33.45 -35.31
CA SER A 25 -32.33 -32.64 -36.48
C SER A 25 -31.63 -31.33 -36.14
N SER A 26 -31.51 -30.97 -34.85
CA SER A 26 -30.90 -29.70 -34.42
C SER A 26 -29.42 -29.58 -34.85
N PRO A 27 -29.00 -28.51 -35.56
CA PRO A 27 -27.61 -28.36 -35.98
C PRO A 27 -26.67 -27.95 -34.83
N TYR A 28 -27.22 -27.59 -33.67
CA TYR A 28 -26.43 -27.08 -32.54
C TYR A 28 -25.69 -28.20 -31.80
N ARG A 29 -24.35 -28.12 -31.78
CA ARG A 29 -23.47 -29.01 -30.99
C ARG A 29 -23.81 -28.98 -29.49
N LEU A 30 -24.36 -27.87 -29.00
CA LEU A 30 -24.82 -27.72 -27.63
C LEU A 30 -25.91 -28.73 -27.24
N ASN A 31 -26.67 -29.23 -28.22
CA ASN A 31 -27.76 -30.18 -28.01
C ASN A 31 -27.33 -31.64 -28.18
N SER A 32 -26.06 -31.94 -28.43
CA SER A 32 -25.58 -33.33 -28.61
C SER A 32 -25.94 -34.25 -27.44
N LEU A 33 -25.90 -33.76 -26.20
CA LEU A 33 -26.35 -34.53 -25.03
C LEU A 33 -27.83 -34.87 -25.07
N VAL A 34 -28.68 -33.94 -25.54
CA VAL A 34 -30.13 -34.16 -25.64
C VAL A 34 -30.44 -35.19 -26.72
N LYS A 35 -29.71 -35.13 -27.85
CA LYS A 35 -29.83 -36.11 -28.93
C LYS A 35 -29.49 -37.53 -28.49
N GLN A 36 -28.51 -37.68 -27.59
CA GLN A 36 -28.05 -38.99 -27.12
C GLN A 36 -28.81 -39.50 -25.90
N ALA A 37 -29.62 -38.67 -25.24
CA ALA A 37 -30.37 -39.07 -24.06
C ALA A 37 -31.67 -39.81 -24.44
N ASP A 38 -31.96 -40.89 -23.72
CA ASP A 38 -33.23 -41.63 -23.85
C ASP A 38 -34.35 -40.99 -23.02
N THR A 39 -34.00 -40.42 -21.87
CA THR A 39 -34.91 -39.69 -20.99
C THR A 39 -34.36 -38.30 -20.68
N TRP A 40 -35.26 -37.37 -20.36
CA TRP A 40 -34.88 -35.99 -20.07
C TRP A 40 -35.57 -35.49 -18.80
N GLY A 41 -34.94 -35.76 -17.66
CA GLY A 41 -35.39 -35.31 -16.34
C GLY A 41 -34.29 -34.56 -15.59
N THR A 42 -34.44 -34.44 -14.28
CA THR A 42 -33.54 -33.68 -13.40
C THR A 42 -32.08 -34.11 -13.50
N GLN A 43 -31.82 -35.43 -13.46
CA GLN A 43 -30.45 -35.95 -13.54
C GLN A 43 -29.75 -35.58 -14.85
N GLN A 44 -30.47 -35.61 -15.97
CA GLN A 44 -29.91 -35.24 -17.29
C GLN A 44 -29.73 -33.73 -17.41
N LEU A 45 -30.60 -32.92 -16.80
CA LEU A 45 -30.44 -31.48 -16.70
C LEU A 45 -29.19 -31.12 -15.90
N GLU A 46 -28.99 -31.70 -14.72
CA GLU A 46 -27.80 -31.48 -13.88
C GLU A 46 -26.51 -31.88 -14.61
N LYS A 47 -26.53 -33.02 -15.30
CA LYS A 47 -25.41 -33.48 -16.12
C LYS A 47 -25.10 -32.50 -17.26
N ARG A 48 -26.13 -32.00 -17.95
CA ARG A 48 -25.97 -30.99 -19.01
C ARG A 48 -25.41 -29.68 -18.45
N THR A 49 -25.95 -29.19 -17.33
CA THR A 49 -25.47 -27.97 -16.68
C THR A 49 -23.99 -28.07 -16.34
N SER A 50 -23.58 -29.18 -15.73
CA SER A 50 -22.17 -29.41 -15.37
C SER A 50 -21.26 -29.41 -16.61
N GLN A 51 -21.64 -30.11 -17.68
CA GLN A 51 -20.84 -30.11 -18.91
C GLN A 51 -20.78 -28.74 -19.59
N LEU A 52 -21.87 -27.98 -19.59
CA LEU A 52 -21.88 -26.63 -20.14
C LEU A 52 -21.02 -25.68 -19.32
N TYR A 53 -21.03 -25.82 -18.00
CA TYR A 53 -20.13 -25.10 -17.11
C TYR A 53 -18.66 -25.40 -17.44
N ASP A 54 -18.28 -26.68 -17.54
CA ASP A 54 -16.90 -27.08 -17.87
C ASP A 54 -16.45 -26.58 -19.25
N VAL A 55 -17.39 -26.46 -20.20
CA VAL A 55 -17.12 -25.88 -21.52
C VAL A 55 -16.93 -24.38 -21.41
N ALA A 56 -17.82 -23.67 -20.71
CA ALA A 56 -17.75 -22.23 -20.52
C ALA A 56 -16.46 -21.82 -19.78
N ALA A 57 -16.12 -22.52 -18.69
CA ALA A 57 -14.91 -22.28 -17.91
C ALA A 57 -13.62 -22.41 -18.73
N ARG A 58 -13.60 -23.29 -19.74
CA ARG A 58 -12.47 -23.44 -20.66
C ARG A 58 -12.36 -22.33 -21.71
N TYR A 59 -13.47 -21.77 -22.14
CA TYR A 59 -13.47 -20.69 -23.14
C TYR A 59 -13.19 -19.31 -22.53
N TRP A 60 -13.49 -19.15 -21.24
CA TRP A 60 -13.32 -17.88 -20.52
C TRP A 60 -12.36 -18.03 -19.34
N PRO A 61 -11.10 -18.46 -19.55
CA PRO A 61 -10.13 -18.47 -18.47
C PRO A 61 -9.93 -17.04 -17.98
N LEU A 62 -9.88 -16.87 -16.66
CA LEU A 62 -9.48 -15.59 -16.09
C LEU A 62 -8.04 -15.30 -16.56
N PRO A 63 -7.77 -14.14 -17.20
CA PRO A 63 -6.42 -13.82 -17.62
C PRO A 63 -5.53 -13.65 -16.39
N SER A 64 -4.43 -14.40 -16.34
CA SER A 64 -3.36 -14.12 -15.38
C SER A 64 -2.67 -12.83 -15.80
N THR A 65 -2.61 -11.85 -14.92
CA THR A 65 -1.92 -10.59 -15.16
C THR A 65 -0.76 -10.43 -14.19
N THR A 66 0.35 -9.88 -14.68
CA THR A 66 1.47 -9.38 -13.86
C THR A 66 1.30 -7.91 -13.54
N PHE A 67 0.08 -7.38 -13.66
CA PHE A 67 -0.21 -5.99 -13.39
C PHE A 67 0.05 -5.68 -11.92
N GLU A 68 0.99 -4.76 -11.70
CA GLU A 68 1.20 -4.10 -10.42
C GLU A 68 0.67 -2.67 -10.56
N PRO A 69 -0.23 -2.22 -9.68
CA PRO A 69 -0.70 -0.84 -9.72
C PRO A 69 0.47 0.11 -9.55
N TYR A 70 0.51 1.16 -10.37
CA TYR A 70 1.51 2.21 -10.24
C TYR A 70 1.29 2.95 -8.92
N VAL A 71 2.20 2.77 -7.96
CA VAL A 71 2.23 3.56 -6.72
C VAL A 71 3.05 4.81 -7.00
N ALA A 72 2.40 5.97 -7.00
CA ALA A 72 3.12 7.23 -7.12
C ALA A 72 4.18 7.31 -6.02
N PRO A 73 5.44 7.66 -6.35
CA PRO A 73 6.46 7.82 -5.35
C PRO A 73 6.03 8.89 -4.35
N LEU A 74 6.23 8.61 -3.07
CA LEU A 74 5.96 9.57 -2.01
C LEU A 74 6.77 10.86 -2.26
N PRO A 75 6.20 12.05 -1.98
CA PRO A 75 6.92 13.30 -2.15
C PRO A 75 8.18 13.30 -1.27
N THR A 76 9.29 13.68 -1.89
CA THR A 76 10.58 13.89 -1.23
C THR A 76 10.91 15.37 -1.22
N VAL A 77 11.23 15.92 -0.05
CA VAL A 77 11.47 17.35 0.16
C VAL A 77 12.74 17.53 1.01
N PRO A 78 13.71 18.35 0.58
CA PRO A 78 14.89 18.69 1.38
C PRO A 78 14.51 19.47 2.64
N LEU A 79 15.34 19.42 3.69
CA LEU A 79 15.15 20.23 4.90
C LEU A 79 15.08 21.71 4.55
N GLY A 80 15.99 22.13 3.66
CA GLY A 80 16.23 23.49 3.19
C GLY A 80 16.22 24.53 4.32
N ASP A 81 16.06 25.80 3.96
CA ASP A 81 16.16 26.92 4.91
C ASP A 81 14.82 27.38 5.46
N ASP A 82 13.73 27.28 4.68
CA ASP A 82 12.43 27.91 4.96
C ASP A 82 11.22 26.98 4.72
N GLU A 83 11.47 25.71 4.42
CA GLU A 83 10.45 24.70 4.13
C GLU A 83 9.58 24.45 5.36
N ASP A 84 8.27 24.32 5.12
CA ASP A 84 7.31 23.96 6.15
C ASP A 84 6.89 22.50 5.98
N PHE A 85 6.92 21.78 7.11
CA PHE A 85 6.55 20.37 7.22
C PHE A 85 5.36 20.17 8.15
N THR A 86 4.65 21.25 8.51
CA THR A 86 3.39 21.13 9.25
C THR A 86 2.38 20.29 8.46
N ASN A 87 1.55 19.53 9.18
CA ASN A 87 0.56 18.61 8.60
C ASN A 87 1.14 17.49 7.71
N THR A 88 2.44 17.19 7.85
CA THR A 88 3.07 16.07 7.14
C THR A 88 3.46 14.96 8.10
N ILE A 89 3.33 13.72 7.61
CA ILE A 89 3.82 12.52 8.30
C ILE A 89 5.12 12.12 7.63
N ILE A 90 6.20 12.10 8.40
CA ILE A 90 7.51 11.63 7.92
C ILE A 90 7.54 10.09 7.86
N VAL A 91 8.02 9.55 6.74
CA VAL A 91 8.15 8.11 6.50
C VAL A 91 9.61 7.68 6.57
N SER A 92 10.49 8.45 5.95
CA SER A 92 11.94 8.21 5.95
C SER A 92 12.72 9.51 5.78
N PHE A 93 14.00 9.45 6.08
CA PHE A 93 14.96 10.49 5.70
C PHE A 93 16.18 9.87 5.02
N GLU A 94 16.85 10.69 4.22
CA GLU A 94 18.09 10.41 3.51
C GLU A 94 19.09 11.53 3.83
N PHE A 95 20.30 11.15 4.24
CA PHE A 95 21.39 12.08 4.53
C PHE A 95 22.72 11.40 4.18
N GLY A 96 23.42 11.90 3.15
CA GLY A 96 24.58 11.23 2.58
C GLY A 96 24.24 9.80 2.12
N GLU A 97 24.96 8.80 2.63
CA GLU A 97 24.69 7.38 2.35
C GLU A 97 23.61 6.76 3.27
N ILE A 98 23.13 7.50 4.26
CA ILE A 98 22.21 6.99 5.28
C ILE A 98 20.78 7.17 4.79
N ARG A 99 20.05 6.05 4.63
CA ARG A 99 18.60 6.03 4.46
C ARG A 99 17.94 5.27 5.59
N LYS A 100 17.02 5.91 6.31
CA LYS A 100 16.32 5.27 7.43
C LYS A 100 14.83 5.58 7.44
N THR A 101 14.03 4.55 7.70
CA THR A 101 12.61 4.68 7.98
C THR A 101 12.40 5.11 9.44
N VAL A 102 11.39 5.95 9.66
CA VAL A 102 11.12 6.59 10.95
C VAL A 102 9.62 6.62 11.20
N SER A 103 9.23 6.56 12.48
CA SER A 103 7.82 6.55 12.89
C SER A 103 7.28 7.92 13.30
N SER A 104 8.15 8.91 13.50
CA SER A 104 7.75 10.25 13.93
C SER A 104 8.87 11.27 13.69
N TRP A 105 8.51 12.56 13.64
CA TRP A 105 9.46 13.67 13.61
C TRP A 105 10.42 13.69 14.79
N LYS A 106 9.98 13.23 15.98
CA LYS A 106 10.86 13.05 17.14
C LYS A 106 11.93 12.00 16.86
N ASN A 107 11.53 10.85 16.30
CA ASN A 107 12.47 9.79 15.96
C ASN A 107 13.46 10.23 14.87
N ALA A 108 12.95 10.86 13.81
CA ALA A 108 13.77 11.41 12.73
C ALA A 108 14.84 12.39 13.24
N PHE A 109 14.41 13.38 14.05
CA PHE A 109 15.30 14.36 14.65
C PHE A 109 16.45 13.72 15.43
N VAL A 110 16.15 12.75 16.32
CA VAL A 110 17.18 12.06 17.10
C VAL A 110 18.10 11.23 16.21
N GLN A 111 17.57 10.58 15.18
CA GLN A 111 18.38 9.76 14.28
C GLN A 111 19.30 10.58 13.38
N VAL A 112 18.85 11.73 12.89
CA VAL A 112 19.69 12.69 12.16
C VAL A 112 20.82 13.20 13.06
N LEU A 113 20.50 13.61 14.29
CA LEU A 113 21.53 14.04 15.25
C LEU A 113 22.55 12.93 15.56
N ARG A 114 22.11 11.67 15.64
CA ARG A 114 23.02 10.53 15.80
C ARG A 114 23.95 10.36 14.59
N ALA A 115 23.43 10.53 13.38
CA ALA A 115 24.24 10.47 12.17
C ALA A 115 25.30 11.58 12.18
N LEU A 116 24.89 12.83 12.48
CA LEU A 116 25.83 13.95 12.57
C LEU A 116 26.91 13.74 13.63
N VAL A 117 26.57 13.14 14.78
CA VAL A 117 27.55 12.85 15.85
C VAL A 117 28.58 11.79 15.46
N GLU A 118 28.24 10.89 14.53
CA GLU A 118 29.20 9.89 14.05
C GLU A 118 30.33 10.57 13.25
N ASP A 119 29.98 11.58 12.44
CA ASP A 119 30.93 12.25 11.55
C ASP A 119 31.59 13.48 12.19
N HIS A 120 30.85 14.26 13.00
CA HIS A 120 31.24 15.57 13.55
C HIS A 120 31.17 15.61 15.08
N ARG A 121 31.64 14.56 15.76
CA ARG A 121 31.50 14.40 17.21
C ARG A 121 31.94 15.62 18.01
N ASP A 122 33.18 16.08 17.82
CA ASP A 122 33.78 17.12 18.67
C ASP A 122 33.08 18.47 18.49
N GLU A 123 32.74 18.82 17.24
CA GLU A 123 32.03 20.05 16.90
C GLU A 123 30.62 20.08 17.51
N ILE A 124 29.90 18.95 17.46
CA ILE A 124 28.55 18.85 18.04
C ILE A 124 28.61 18.90 19.57
N PHE A 125 29.59 18.27 20.20
CA PHE A 125 29.76 18.36 21.65
C PHE A 125 30.14 19.78 22.09
N ALA A 126 30.96 20.49 21.32
CA ALA A 126 31.28 21.90 21.56
C ALA A 126 30.03 22.79 21.40
N TYR A 127 29.23 22.58 20.35
CA TYR A 127 27.97 23.28 20.13
C TYR A 127 26.98 23.00 21.28
N ALA A 128 26.86 21.75 21.70
CA ALA A 128 25.98 21.31 22.78
C ALA A 128 26.35 21.89 24.16
N ALA A 129 27.62 22.29 24.37
CA ALA A 129 28.03 22.98 25.59
C ALA A 129 27.48 24.42 25.68
N ILE A 130 27.07 25.00 24.54
CA ILE A 130 26.62 26.39 24.44
C ILE A 130 25.10 26.46 24.21
N ALA A 131 24.56 25.55 23.41
CA ALA A 131 23.14 25.49 23.07
C ALA A 131 22.30 24.96 24.23
N SER A 132 21.24 25.68 24.60
CA SER A 132 20.36 25.31 25.73
C SER A 132 19.46 24.12 25.43
N GLU A 133 19.29 23.78 24.16
CA GLU A 133 18.49 22.65 23.70
C GLU A 133 19.18 21.30 23.93
N PHE A 134 20.51 21.32 24.11
CA PHE A 134 21.32 20.14 24.36
C PHE A 134 21.77 20.07 25.82
N LYS A 135 22.00 18.85 26.30
CA LYS A 135 22.54 18.62 27.64
C LYS A 135 23.63 17.56 27.58
N LEU A 136 24.80 17.92 28.11
CA LEU A 136 25.89 16.99 28.35
C LEU A 136 25.58 16.20 29.62
N LEU A 137 25.62 14.88 29.52
CA LEU A 137 25.28 13.97 30.61
C LEU A 137 26.55 13.32 31.18
N ALA A 138 26.66 13.29 32.50
CA ALA A 138 27.72 12.54 33.17
C ALA A 138 27.45 11.02 33.12
N VAL A 139 28.47 10.22 33.44
CA VAL A 139 28.33 8.76 33.55
C VAL A 139 27.32 8.44 34.66
N ASN A 140 26.27 7.69 34.32
CA ASN A 140 25.12 7.35 35.18
C ASN A 140 24.12 8.48 35.45
N GLU A 141 24.16 9.57 34.70
CA GLU A 141 23.11 10.60 34.78
C GLU A 141 21.86 10.15 34.00
N GLU A 142 20.70 10.24 34.64
CA GLU A 142 19.43 9.94 33.99
C GLU A 142 19.06 11.02 32.96
N VAL A 143 18.46 10.60 31.85
CA VAL A 143 17.97 11.52 30.82
C VAL A 143 16.80 12.33 31.40
N PRO A 144 16.84 13.68 31.37
CA PRO A 144 15.76 14.50 31.89
C PRO A 144 14.39 14.18 31.25
N PRO A 145 13.28 14.36 31.98
CA PRO A 145 11.95 14.21 31.39
C PRO A 145 11.74 15.16 30.21
N GLY A 146 11.32 14.62 29.06
CA GLY A 146 11.12 15.39 27.82
C GLY A 146 12.34 15.39 26.89
N ASP A 147 13.49 14.95 27.36
CA ASP A 147 14.70 14.80 26.56
C ASP A 147 14.76 13.41 25.91
N SER A 148 15.56 13.31 24.86
CA SER A 148 15.92 12.03 24.25
C SER A 148 17.43 11.90 24.19
N LEU A 149 17.91 10.69 24.48
CA LEU A 149 19.33 10.36 24.39
C LEU A 149 19.76 10.23 22.92
N ILE A 150 20.76 11.02 22.52
CA ILE A 150 21.37 10.94 21.19
C ILE A 150 22.45 9.85 21.23
N VAL A 151 23.51 10.09 21.99
CA VAL A 151 24.62 9.17 22.25
C VAL A 151 24.96 9.19 23.75
N PRO A 152 25.70 8.20 24.28
CA PRO A 152 26.20 8.29 25.65
C PRO A 152 26.92 9.62 25.90
N GLY A 153 26.45 10.38 26.89
CA GLY A 153 26.98 11.70 27.24
C GLY A 153 26.28 12.90 26.58
N LEU A 154 25.31 12.70 25.70
CA LEU A 154 24.59 13.78 25.02
C LEU A 154 23.08 13.49 24.88
N SER A 155 22.25 14.37 25.44
CA SER A 155 20.80 14.39 25.21
C SER A 155 20.35 15.71 24.60
N VAL A 156 19.14 15.70 24.03
CA VAL A 156 18.49 16.88 23.47
C VAL A 156 17.04 16.97 23.91
N HIS A 157 16.54 18.18 24.11
CA HIS A 157 15.16 18.41 24.44
C HIS A 157 14.25 18.13 23.23
N THR A 158 13.33 17.18 23.38
CA THR A 158 12.48 16.70 22.26
C THR A 158 11.00 17.04 22.41
N ALA A 159 10.57 17.51 23.58
CA ALA A 159 9.19 17.87 23.90
C ALA A 159 8.80 19.25 23.31
N THR A 160 9.08 19.45 22.03
CA THR A 160 8.86 20.69 21.27
C THR A 160 7.99 20.43 20.03
N SER A 161 7.67 21.47 19.25
CA SER A 161 6.98 21.31 17.96
C SER A 161 7.90 20.71 16.88
N THR A 162 7.35 20.31 15.73
CA THR A 162 8.13 19.89 14.56
C THR A 162 9.00 21.04 14.04
N SER A 163 8.43 22.23 13.89
CA SER A 163 9.16 23.42 13.42
C SER A 163 10.36 23.76 14.32
N SER A 164 10.22 23.64 15.65
CA SER A 164 11.36 23.86 16.55
C SER A 164 12.49 22.86 16.34
N LYS A 165 12.18 21.58 16.08
CA LYS A 165 13.20 20.56 15.78
C LYS A 165 13.94 20.89 14.48
N LEU A 166 13.21 21.31 13.46
CA LEU A 166 13.79 21.67 12.16
C LEU A 166 14.67 22.92 12.25
N VAL A 167 14.24 23.93 13.00
CA VAL A 167 15.07 25.13 13.28
C VAL A 167 16.37 24.76 13.98
N ILE A 168 16.33 23.82 14.94
CA ILE A 168 17.55 23.33 15.61
C ILE A 168 18.46 22.60 14.61
N LEU A 169 17.90 21.76 13.72
CA LEU A 169 18.69 21.11 12.66
C LEU A 169 19.31 22.14 11.73
N ARG A 170 18.55 23.12 11.22
CA ARG A 170 19.07 24.18 10.35
C ARG A 170 20.21 24.95 11.00
N ARG A 171 20.08 25.30 12.28
CA ARG A 171 21.16 25.99 13.02
C ARG A 171 22.41 25.11 13.15
N LEU A 172 22.22 23.82 13.38
CA LEU A 172 23.33 22.87 13.50
C LEU A 172 24.02 22.64 12.16
N PHE A 173 23.26 22.43 11.07
CA PHE A 173 23.79 22.27 9.71
C PHE A 173 24.61 23.50 9.30
N ASN A 174 24.07 24.71 9.54
CA ASN A 174 24.80 25.95 9.31
C ASN A 174 26.09 26.06 10.15
N HIS A 175 26.08 25.57 11.40
CA HIS A 175 27.27 25.58 12.26
C HIS A 175 28.36 24.61 11.79
N LEU A 176 27.95 23.47 11.24
CA LEU A 176 28.83 22.42 10.71
C LEU A 176 29.21 22.65 9.24
N GLU A 177 28.76 23.76 8.63
CA GLU A 177 28.94 24.07 7.21
C GLU A 177 28.40 22.98 6.26
N ILE A 178 27.33 22.30 6.67
CA ILE A 178 26.62 21.27 5.89
C ILE A 178 25.43 21.91 5.17
N ASP A 179 25.23 21.56 3.91
CA ASP A 179 24.10 22.05 3.11
C ASP A 179 22.77 21.49 3.66
N THR A 180 21.79 22.36 3.88
CA THR A 180 20.44 21.96 4.33
C THR A 180 19.69 21.17 3.25
N GLU A 181 20.13 21.25 2.00
CA GLU A 181 19.61 20.45 0.88
C GLU A 181 20.03 18.97 0.95
N ASP A 182 21.09 18.63 1.69
CA ASP A 182 21.61 17.25 1.78
C ASP A 182 20.74 16.33 2.66
N LEU A 183 19.90 16.91 3.52
CA LEU A 183 18.95 16.16 4.33
C LEU A 183 17.58 16.14 3.66
N VAL A 184 17.22 15.02 3.05
CA VAL A 184 15.96 14.86 2.33
C VAL A 184 14.98 14.01 3.11
N PHE A 185 13.72 14.47 3.23
CA PHE A 185 12.64 13.77 3.89
C PHE A 185 11.67 13.18 2.88
N THR A 186 11.24 11.94 3.09
CA THR A 186 10.11 11.33 2.39
C THR A 186 8.86 11.48 3.25
N LEU A 187 7.82 12.09 2.67
CA LEU A 187 6.64 12.52 3.40
C LEU A 187 5.37 11.83 2.88
N ARG A 188 4.36 11.76 3.74
CA ARG A 188 2.98 11.40 3.40
C ARG A 188 2.06 12.50 3.90
N SER A 189 0.98 12.79 3.17
CA SER A 189 -0.05 13.71 3.66
C SER A 189 -0.81 13.04 4.81
N SER A 190 -1.12 13.80 5.87
CA SER A 190 -1.97 13.29 6.95
C SER A 190 -3.41 12.99 6.52
N GLY A 191 -3.81 13.39 5.30
CA GLY A 191 -5.13 13.12 4.72
C GLY A 191 -5.20 11.87 3.83
N ASP A 192 -4.09 11.20 3.54
CA ASP A 192 -4.07 10.04 2.64
C ASP A 192 -4.46 8.71 3.34
N GLU A 193 -4.85 8.76 4.62
CA GLU A 193 -5.26 7.56 5.37
C GLU A 193 -6.56 6.93 4.84
N ASP A 194 -7.40 7.69 4.12
CA ASP A 194 -8.71 7.24 3.65
C ASP A 194 -8.71 6.54 2.26
N GLU A 195 -7.63 6.63 1.48
CA GLU A 195 -7.59 6.03 0.12
C GLU A 195 -7.01 4.61 0.08
N VAL A 196 -6.35 4.14 1.14
CA VAL A 196 -5.64 2.84 1.12
C VAL A 196 -6.47 1.68 1.69
N ASP A 197 -7.63 1.94 2.30
CA ASP A 197 -8.47 0.91 2.95
C ASP A 197 -9.87 0.76 2.33
N SER A 198 -10.17 1.43 1.21
CA SER A 198 -11.49 1.42 0.58
C SER A 198 -11.58 0.69 -0.76
N THR A 199 -10.52 0.00 -1.22
CA THR A 199 -10.58 -0.82 -2.45
C THR A 199 -10.82 -2.32 -2.24
N GLU A 200 -10.92 -2.79 -0.99
CA GLU A 200 -11.37 -4.16 -0.68
C GLU A 200 -12.79 -4.18 -0.14
N THR A 201 -13.79 -3.98 -1.00
CA THR A 201 -15.06 -4.75 -1.00
C THR A 201 -16.05 -4.13 -1.98
N GLU A 202 -16.01 -4.56 -3.25
CA GLU A 202 -17.24 -4.75 -4.02
C GLU A 202 -16.95 -5.58 -5.28
N SER A 203 -17.28 -6.86 -5.23
CA SER A 203 -17.72 -7.58 -6.43
C SER A 203 -18.96 -8.39 -6.06
N PRO A 204 -20.17 -7.88 -6.32
CA PRO A 204 -21.40 -8.66 -6.18
C PRO A 204 -21.67 -9.37 -7.52
N TYR A 205 -20.86 -10.38 -7.85
CA TYR A 205 -21.18 -11.32 -8.92
C TYR A 205 -20.62 -12.71 -8.60
#